data_AF-A0A3D2Z3C2-F1
#
_entry.id   AF-A0A3D2Z3C2-F1
#
_cell.length_a   1.000
_cell.length_b   1.000
_cell.length_c   1.000
_cell.angle_alpha   90.00
_cell.angle_beta   90.00
_cell.angle_gamma   90.00
#
_symmetry.space_group_name_H-M   'P 1'
#
loop_
_entity.id
_entity.type
_entity.pdbx_description
1 polymer ?
#
loop_
_entity_poly.entity_id
_entity_poly.type
_entity_poly.pdbx_seq_one_letter_code
_entity_poly.pdbx_strand_id
1 'polypeptide(L)'
;MLKAAIDSGVRRFIYGSTLDLFRPYPDDVYISEIWRPLPTADIEPMARYLGELTCREFARDFLVSITALRLGTLALEEEAVGQPADLMWLDRRDAVRAFCQALSRDAADSPNWARRWRLVHLCASPPNPRYISDRRARAIDTEHNFAAAWAAADGVPAAVRPWQHLVPAPVPTKSKGNRRVLFLGASGLIGPFLTPGLEGQYDLTMADVKPHPNGLPVEQVDVTDYECVLKAAQGHDAIMNYTVVRGDADLSFHVNVRGAWNVMRAAAALGIRKVLHSGPECVRGHYDHAFDIDNPPDAPGSGYYGTTKMLSREICRIYARTYGIVTPCFLFNGLEAAPTQAQTQTDFKPFTIVWEDLQHACRLALEIEALADNYEEFNLHSHVGQGKFSIERAQRILGYEPTQDWSRFYRRPT
;
A
#
# COMPACT_ATOMS: atom_id res chain seq x y z
N MET A 1 12.64 -6.56 -14.15
CA MET A 1 12.30 -6.26 -15.57
C MET A 1 12.55 -4.79 -15.93
N LEU A 2 11.77 -3.82 -15.43
CA LEU A 2 11.90 -2.39 -15.80
C LEU A 2 13.34 -1.88 -15.68
N LYS A 3 13.99 -2.11 -14.53
CA LYS A 3 15.39 -1.70 -14.31
C LYS A 3 16.34 -2.23 -15.38
N ALA A 4 16.32 -3.55 -15.63
CA ALA A 4 17.16 -4.18 -16.65
C ALA A 4 16.92 -3.62 -18.06
N ALA A 5 15.66 -3.37 -18.41
CA ALA A 5 15.30 -2.79 -19.69
C ALA A 5 15.83 -1.35 -19.84
N ILE A 6 15.71 -0.53 -18.79
CA ILE A 6 16.24 0.84 -18.74
C ILE A 6 17.76 0.84 -18.86
N ASP A 7 18.43 -0.05 -18.15
CA ASP A 7 19.90 -0.21 -18.21
C ASP A 7 20.36 -0.65 -19.61
N SER A 8 19.48 -1.34 -20.35
CA SER A 8 19.69 -1.71 -21.75
C SER A 8 19.28 -0.62 -22.74
N GLY A 9 18.87 0.56 -22.27
CA GLY A 9 18.47 1.70 -23.11
C GLY A 9 17.02 1.66 -23.60
N VAL A 10 16.17 0.75 -23.10
CA VAL A 10 14.74 0.73 -23.42
C VAL A 10 14.05 1.90 -22.73
N ARG A 11 13.40 2.76 -23.53
CA ARG A 11 12.74 3.98 -23.04
C ARG A 11 11.22 3.96 -23.06
N ARG A 12 10.61 2.97 -23.70
CA ARG A 12 9.16 2.89 -23.92
C ARG A 12 8.61 1.59 -23.38
N PHE A 13 7.63 1.69 -22.50
CA PHE A 13 7.03 0.56 -21.80
C PHE A 13 5.52 0.59 -21.91
N ILE A 14 4.94 -0.59 -22.05
CA ILE A 14 3.50 -0.80 -21.89
C ILE A 14 3.31 -1.77 -20.73
N TYR A 15 2.42 -1.41 -19.83
CA TYR A 15 2.03 -2.25 -18.70
C TYR A 15 0.58 -2.69 -18.85
N GLY A 16 0.35 -4.00 -18.91
CA GLY A 16 -1.00 -4.56 -18.91
C GLY A 16 -1.58 -4.56 -17.50
N SER A 17 -2.71 -3.90 -17.32
CA SER A 17 -3.49 -3.85 -16.08
C SER A 17 -4.94 -4.23 -16.35
N THR A 18 -5.83 -4.08 -15.36
CA THR A 18 -7.24 -4.49 -15.43
C THR A 18 -8.19 -3.40 -14.93
N LEU A 19 -9.43 -3.38 -15.44
CA LEU A 19 -10.54 -2.59 -14.91
C LEU A 19 -11.22 -3.24 -13.70
N ASP A 20 -10.90 -4.51 -13.38
CA ASP A 20 -11.36 -5.18 -12.14
C ASP A 20 -10.94 -4.43 -10.87
N LEU A 21 -9.93 -3.57 -10.96
CA LEU A 21 -9.54 -2.65 -9.90
C LEU A 21 -10.69 -1.76 -9.40
N PHE A 22 -11.74 -1.60 -10.19
CA PHE A 22 -12.90 -0.77 -9.90
C PHE A 22 -14.17 -1.59 -9.60
N ARG A 23 -14.06 -2.93 -9.55
CA ARG A 23 -15.19 -3.82 -9.32
C ARG A 23 -15.98 -3.51 -8.03
N PRO A 24 -15.37 -3.05 -6.91
CA PRO A 24 -16.13 -2.72 -5.70
C PRO A 24 -17.01 -1.46 -5.81
N TYR A 25 -16.73 -0.56 -6.77
CA TYR A 25 -17.60 0.58 -7.02
C TYR A 25 -18.95 0.09 -7.59
N PRO A 26 -20.06 0.79 -7.28
CA PRO A 26 -21.37 0.45 -7.84
C PRO A 26 -21.39 0.66 -9.35
N ASP A 27 -22.37 0.07 -10.04
CA ASP A 27 -22.51 0.22 -11.49
C ASP A 27 -23.11 1.57 -11.93
N ASP A 28 -23.65 2.37 -11.00
CA ASP A 28 -24.33 3.65 -11.25
C ASP A 28 -23.41 4.88 -11.22
N VAL A 29 -22.09 4.68 -11.13
CA VAL A 29 -21.10 5.76 -11.16
C VAL A 29 -20.25 5.72 -12.43
N TYR A 30 -19.94 6.90 -12.95
CA TYR A 30 -18.98 7.06 -14.03
C TYR A 30 -17.55 7.05 -13.49
N ILE A 31 -16.72 6.16 -14.03
CA ILE A 31 -15.34 5.94 -13.57
C ILE A 31 -14.37 6.41 -14.64
N SER A 32 -13.47 7.32 -14.28
CA SER A 32 -12.39 7.78 -15.16
C SER A 32 -11.01 7.42 -14.60
N GLU A 33 -9.93 7.68 -15.34
CA GLU A 33 -8.58 7.26 -14.92
C GLU A 33 -8.06 7.94 -13.65
N ILE A 34 -8.68 9.06 -13.25
CA ILE A 34 -8.32 9.77 -12.02
C ILE A 34 -8.99 9.17 -10.76
N TRP A 35 -9.94 8.25 -10.92
CA TRP A 35 -10.56 7.56 -9.79
C TRP A 35 -9.56 6.68 -9.07
N ARG A 36 -9.69 6.62 -7.74
CA ARG A 36 -8.88 5.77 -6.88
C ARG A 36 -9.18 4.30 -7.18
N PRO A 37 -8.20 3.45 -7.52
CA PRO A 37 -8.41 2.01 -7.61
C PRO A 37 -8.75 1.40 -6.24
N LEU A 38 -9.62 0.38 -6.22
CA LEU A 38 -9.99 -0.40 -5.04
C LEU A 38 -9.82 -1.92 -5.32
N PRO A 39 -8.60 -2.42 -5.58
CA PRO A 39 -8.38 -3.85 -5.82
C PRO A 39 -8.80 -4.69 -4.61
N THR A 40 -9.38 -5.86 -4.84
CA THR A 40 -9.68 -6.86 -3.79
C THR A 40 -8.40 -7.57 -3.34
N ALA A 41 -8.51 -8.41 -2.31
CA ALA A 41 -7.41 -9.27 -1.87
C ALA A 41 -7.08 -10.43 -2.83
N ASP A 42 -7.80 -10.53 -3.96
CA ASP A 42 -7.51 -11.48 -5.03
C ASP A 42 -6.18 -11.13 -5.68
N ILE A 43 -5.35 -12.15 -5.89
CA ILE A 43 -3.96 -11.94 -6.32
C ILE A 43 -3.87 -11.27 -7.68
N GLU A 44 -4.80 -11.54 -8.60
CA GLU A 44 -4.77 -11.01 -9.95
C GLU A 44 -4.95 -9.48 -9.99
N PRO A 45 -6.08 -8.89 -9.55
CA PRO A 45 -6.24 -7.44 -9.55
C PRO A 45 -5.23 -6.75 -8.62
N MET A 46 -4.92 -7.35 -7.46
CA MET A 46 -3.92 -6.79 -6.54
C MET A 46 -2.54 -6.69 -7.18
N ALA A 47 -2.03 -7.76 -7.81
CA ALA A 47 -0.72 -7.74 -8.45
C ALA A 47 -0.67 -6.71 -9.60
N ARG A 48 -1.76 -6.57 -10.37
CA ARG A 48 -1.85 -5.55 -11.42
C ARG A 48 -1.72 -4.14 -10.84
N TYR A 49 -2.43 -3.85 -9.75
CA TYR A 49 -2.35 -2.56 -9.08
C TYR A 49 -0.96 -2.26 -8.51
N LEU A 50 -0.36 -3.22 -7.80
CA LEU A 50 0.99 -3.07 -7.24
C LEU A 50 2.03 -2.79 -8.35
N GLY A 51 1.88 -3.42 -9.52
CA GLY A 51 2.72 -3.12 -10.68
C GLY A 51 2.46 -1.75 -11.30
N GLU A 52 1.23 -1.21 -11.28
CA GLU A 52 0.97 0.19 -11.69
C GLU A 52 1.73 1.18 -10.80
N LEU A 53 1.69 0.97 -9.48
CA LEU A 53 2.41 1.81 -8.52
C LEU A 53 3.92 1.76 -8.76
N THR A 54 4.46 0.57 -9.00
CA THR A 54 5.88 0.38 -9.35
C THR A 54 6.21 1.13 -10.65
N CYS A 55 5.42 0.94 -11.70
CA CYS A 55 5.63 1.62 -12.99
C CYS A 55 5.59 3.15 -12.84
N ARG A 56 4.67 3.68 -12.03
CA ARG A 56 4.56 5.10 -11.76
C ARG A 56 5.85 5.67 -11.16
N GLU A 57 6.47 4.98 -10.20
CA GLU A 57 7.75 5.41 -9.62
C GLU A 57 8.89 5.37 -10.63
N PHE A 58 8.94 4.35 -11.50
CA PHE A 58 9.94 4.30 -12.58
C PHE A 58 9.77 5.43 -13.59
N ALA A 59 8.54 5.74 -13.99
CA ALA A 59 8.24 6.89 -14.85
C ALA A 59 8.55 8.24 -14.17
N ARG A 60 8.56 8.28 -12.84
CA ARG A 60 8.97 9.45 -12.05
C ARG A 60 10.49 9.63 -12.07
N ASP A 61 11.25 8.56 -11.81
CA ASP A 61 12.70 8.61 -11.61
C ASP A 61 13.52 8.56 -12.90
N PHE A 62 13.03 7.85 -13.93
CA PHE A 62 13.78 7.63 -15.16
C PHE A 62 13.12 8.32 -16.35
N LEU A 63 13.93 8.79 -17.30
CA LEU A 63 13.48 9.38 -18.58
C LEU A 63 12.94 8.30 -19.53
N VAL A 64 11.80 7.72 -19.13
CA VAL A 64 11.08 6.65 -19.81
C VAL A 64 9.61 7.02 -19.95
N SER A 65 8.99 6.57 -21.03
CA SER A 65 7.56 6.66 -21.30
C SER A 65 6.90 5.35 -20.88
N ILE A 66 5.94 5.39 -19.96
CA ILE A 66 5.19 4.20 -19.54
C ILE A 66 3.69 4.45 -19.74
N THR A 67 3.04 3.52 -20.45
CA THR A 67 1.59 3.51 -20.65
C THR A 67 1.00 2.27 -20.00
N ALA A 68 0.22 2.44 -18.93
CA ALA A 68 -0.54 1.37 -18.31
C ALA A 68 -1.95 1.29 -18.93
N LEU A 69 -2.27 0.14 -19.51
CA LEU A 69 -3.54 -0.16 -20.16
C LEU A 69 -4.38 -1.00 -19.20
N ARG A 70 -5.45 -0.42 -18.63
CA ARG A 70 -6.43 -1.15 -17.82
C ARG A 70 -7.47 -1.75 -18.74
N LEU A 71 -7.37 -3.06 -18.97
CA LEU A 71 -8.24 -3.80 -19.87
C LEU A 71 -9.53 -4.21 -19.15
N GLY A 72 -10.66 -4.10 -19.85
CA GLY A 72 -11.89 -4.79 -19.48
C GLY A 72 -11.82 -6.30 -19.76
N THR A 73 -12.94 -6.99 -19.53
CA THR A 73 -13.09 -8.42 -19.82
C THR A 73 -12.99 -8.67 -21.33
N LEU A 74 -11.96 -9.42 -21.73
CA LEU A 74 -11.71 -9.70 -23.14
C LEU A 74 -12.76 -10.65 -23.74
N ALA A 75 -13.44 -10.21 -24.78
CA ALA A 75 -14.42 -10.98 -25.54
C ALA A 75 -14.25 -10.72 -27.05
N LEU A 76 -14.90 -11.52 -27.90
CA LEU A 76 -15.19 -11.12 -29.28
C LEU A 76 -16.63 -10.63 -29.35
N GLU A 77 -16.88 -9.53 -30.07
CA GLU A 77 -18.23 -8.96 -30.21
C GLU A 77 -19.27 -9.99 -30.68
N GLU A 78 -18.87 -10.86 -31.62
CA GLU A 78 -19.69 -11.95 -32.14
C GLU A 78 -20.01 -13.05 -31.09
N GLU A 79 -19.12 -13.29 -30.12
CA GLU A 79 -19.30 -14.30 -29.07
C GLU A 79 -20.18 -13.79 -27.91
N ALA A 80 -20.32 -12.47 -27.79
CA ALA A 80 -21.10 -11.82 -26.74
C ALA A 80 -22.62 -11.83 -27.02
N VAL A 81 -23.03 -12.12 -28.26
CA VAL A 81 -24.45 -12.16 -28.63
C VAL A 81 -25.17 -13.27 -27.85
N GLY A 82 -26.23 -12.89 -27.13
CA GLY A 82 -26.99 -13.81 -26.27
C GLY A 82 -26.40 -14.02 -24.88
N GLN A 83 -25.27 -13.38 -24.54
CA GLN A 83 -24.72 -13.36 -23.19
C GLN A 83 -25.34 -12.21 -22.37
N PRO A 84 -25.35 -12.31 -21.02
CA PRO A 84 -25.71 -11.18 -20.16
C PRO A 84 -24.82 -9.97 -20.45
N ALA A 85 -25.43 -8.80 -20.60
CA ALA A 85 -24.72 -7.56 -20.87
C ALA A 85 -23.64 -7.27 -19.81
N ASP A 86 -22.39 -7.08 -20.24
CA ASP A 86 -21.30 -6.65 -19.37
C ASP A 86 -20.73 -5.31 -19.84
N LEU A 87 -20.73 -4.33 -18.93
CA LEU A 87 -20.14 -3.00 -19.15
C LEU A 87 -18.60 -3.04 -19.20
N MET A 88 -18.01 -4.20 -18.87
CA MET A 88 -16.58 -4.43 -18.92
C MET A 88 -16.07 -5.09 -20.19
N TRP A 89 -16.94 -5.47 -21.13
CA TRP A 89 -16.44 -6.08 -22.35
C TRP A 89 -15.43 -5.19 -23.10
N LEU A 90 -14.39 -5.82 -23.61
CA LEU A 90 -13.39 -5.24 -24.49
C LEU A 90 -13.14 -6.24 -25.62
N ASP A 91 -13.31 -5.81 -26.87
CA ASP A 91 -13.01 -6.68 -27.99
C ASP A 91 -11.51 -6.98 -28.05
N ARG A 92 -11.13 -8.24 -28.26
CA ARG A 92 -9.73 -8.67 -28.34
C ARG A 92 -8.94 -7.89 -29.41
N ARG A 93 -9.58 -7.53 -30.53
CA ARG A 93 -8.96 -6.75 -31.61
C ARG A 93 -8.68 -5.31 -31.18
N ASP A 94 -9.59 -4.73 -30.40
CA ASP A 94 -9.40 -3.39 -29.83
C ASP A 94 -8.30 -3.37 -28.77
N ALA A 95 -8.20 -4.43 -27.96
CA ALA A 95 -7.08 -4.60 -27.04
C ALA A 95 -5.75 -4.60 -27.81
N VAL A 96 -5.58 -5.46 -28.83
CA VAL A 96 -4.36 -5.53 -29.65
C VAL A 96 -4.03 -4.18 -30.27
N ARG A 97 -5.01 -3.50 -30.85
CA ARG A 97 -4.84 -2.16 -31.43
C ARG A 97 -4.34 -1.16 -30.41
N ALA A 98 -4.91 -1.15 -29.21
CA ALA A 98 -4.50 -0.24 -28.15
C ALA A 98 -3.04 -0.48 -27.71
N PHE A 99 -2.58 -1.73 -27.68
CA PHE A 99 -1.15 -2.02 -27.47
C PHE A 99 -0.28 -1.46 -28.60
N CYS A 100 -0.66 -1.67 -29.87
CA CYS A 100 0.06 -1.10 -31.02
C CYS A 100 0.12 0.44 -30.97
N GLN A 101 -0.98 1.09 -30.61
CA GLN A 101 -1.04 2.55 -30.48
C GLN A 101 -0.25 3.05 -29.26
N ALA A 102 -0.25 2.32 -28.14
CA ALA A 102 0.55 2.68 -26.98
C ALA A 102 2.07 2.58 -27.25
N LEU A 103 2.51 1.72 -28.19
CA LEU A 103 3.94 1.60 -28.57
C LEU A 103 4.46 2.85 -29.29
N SER A 104 3.59 3.57 -30.00
CA SER A 104 3.98 4.79 -30.73
C SER A 104 4.12 6.01 -29.81
N ARG A 105 3.60 5.95 -28.58
CA ARG A 105 3.72 7.04 -27.61
C ARG A 105 5.14 7.13 -27.05
N ASP A 106 5.85 8.17 -27.48
CA ASP A 106 7.09 8.59 -26.83
C ASP A 106 6.92 9.92 -26.09
N ALA A 107 7.09 9.87 -24.78
CA ALA A 107 7.09 11.02 -23.89
C ALA A 107 8.33 11.02 -22.98
N ALA A 108 9.33 10.17 -23.29
CA ALA A 108 10.42 9.84 -22.40
C ALA A 108 11.33 11.06 -22.09
N ASP A 109 11.42 12.01 -23.02
CA ASP A 109 12.18 13.26 -22.87
C ASP A 109 11.42 14.38 -22.14
N SER A 110 10.18 14.12 -21.68
CA SER A 110 9.42 15.15 -20.98
C SER A 110 9.99 15.40 -19.58
N PRO A 111 10.32 16.67 -19.24
CA PRO A 111 10.79 17.01 -17.89
C PRO A 111 9.66 16.82 -16.86
N ASN A 112 8.40 17.00 -17.26
CA ASN A 112 7.26 16.70 -16.41
C ASN A 112 7.00 15.19 -16.38
N TRP A 113 7.32 14.55 -15.25
CA TRP A 113 7.11 13.11 -15.08
C TRP A 113 5.64 12.67 -15.25
N ALA A 114 4.67 13.53 -14.94
CA ALA A 114 3.26 13.22 -15.13
C ALA A 114 2.91 13.07 -16.62
N ARG A 115 3.72 13.62 -17.53
CA ARG A 115 3.58 13.37 -18.98
C ARG A 115 4.25 12.07 -19.43
N ARG A 116 5.19 11.53 -18.65
CA ARG A 116 5.87 10.24 -18.89
C ARG A 116 5.02 9.04 -18.48
N TRP A 117 4.27 9.17 -17.38
CA TRP A 117 3.31 8.19 -16.90
C TRP A 117 1.92 8.40 -17.51
N ARG A 118 1.29 7.34 -18.02
CA ARG A 118 -0.08 7.42 -18.54
C ARG A 118 -0.90 6.19 -18.18
N LEU A 119 -2.14 6.42 -17.76
CA LEU A 119 -3.16 5.40 -17.54
C LEU A 119 -4.25 5.52 -18.62
N VAL A 120 -4.76 4.39 -19.09
CA VAL A 120 -5.85 4.34 -20.09
C VAL A 120 -6.82 3.22 -19.70
N HIS A 121 -8.11 3.55 -19.60
CA HIS A 121 -9.18 2.54 -19.50
C HIS A 121 -9.56 2.06 -20.90
N LEU A 122 -9.60 0.75 -21.08
CA LEU A 122 -9.97 0.11 -22.34
C LEU A 122 -11.18 -0.79 -22.11
N CYS A 123 -12.32 -0.37 -22.62
CA CYS A 123 -13.57 -1.14 -22.66
C CYS A 123 -14.41 -0.65 -23.85
N ALA A 124 -15.46 -1.41 -24.15
CA ALA A 124 -16.48 -1.01 -25.10
C ALA A 124 -17.08 0.36 -24.72
N SER A 125 -17.55 1.09 -25.72
CA SER A 125 -18.18 2.41 -25.54
C SER A 125 -19.67 2.35 -25.89
N PRO A 126 -20.54 1.86 -24.99
CA PRO A 126 -21.99 2.02 -25.16
C PRO A 126 -22.40 3.48 -25.24
N PRO A 127 -23.65 3.78 -25.65
CA PRO A 127 -24.24 5.11 -25.50
C PRO A 127 -24.15 5.68 -24.07
N ASN A 128 -24.19 4.82 -23.04
CA ASN A 128 -24.02 5.18 -21.62
C ASN A 128 -22.85 4.40 -21.00
N PRO A 129 -21.59 4.76 -21.30
CA PRO A 129 -20.43 4.02 -20.82
C PRO A 129 -20.18 4.27 -19.33
N ARG A 130 -19.99 3.20 -18.55
CA ARG A 130 -19.56 3.30 -17.14
C ARG A 130 -18.14 3.84 -17.02
N TYR A 131 -17.24 3.34 -17.87
CA TYR A 131 -15.83 3.71 -17.85
C TYR A 131 -15.55 4.77 -18.91
N ILE A 132 -15.27 5.98 -18.46
CA ILE A 132 -15.02 7.13 -19.30
C ILE A 132 -13.51 7.28 -19.46
N SER A 133 -13.05 7.30 -20.71
CA SER A 133 -11.70 7.71 -21.05
C SER A 133 -11.77 9.00 -21.86
N ASP A 134 -10.83 9.92 -21.67
CA ASP A 134 -10.67 11.07 -22.55
C ASP A 134 -10.07 10.62 -23.90
N ARG A 135 -10.84 9.89 -24.70
CA ARG A 135 -10.39 9.20 -25.92
C ARG A 135 -9.89 10.19 -27.00
N ARG A 136 -10.45 11.40 -27.04
CA ARG A 136 -10.12 12.44 -28.03
C ARG A 136 -8.74 13.05 -27.86
N ALA A 137 -8.22 13.13 -26.63
CA ALA A 137 -6.85 13.60 -26.38
C ALA A 137 -5.77 12.51 -26.60
N ARG A 138 -6.17 11.28 -26.93
CA ARG A 138 -5.41 10.08 -26.51
C ARG A 138 -4.91 9.16 -27.62
N ALA A 139 -5.35 9.31 -28.87
CA ALA A 139 -4.92 8.47 -30.00
C ALA A 139 -5.04 6.94 -29.76
N ILE A 140 -5.87 6.53 -28.80
CA ILE A 140 -6.21 5.14 -28.52
C ILE A 140 -7.73 5.05 -28.52
N ASP A 141 -8.29 4.28 -29.46
CA ASP A 141 -9.73 4.17 -29.68
C ASP A 141 -10.16 2.71 -29.88
N THR A 142 -11.41 2.41 -29.54
CA THR A 142 -12.03 1.08 -29.70
C THR A 142 -13.07 1.14 -30.82
N GLU A 143 -13.05 0.21 -31.75
CA GLU A 143 -14.04 0.15 -32.83
C GLU A 143 -15.30 -0.63 -32.45
N HIS A 144 -15.18 -1.62 -31.58
CA HIS A 144 -16.27 -2.51 -31.22
C HIS A 144 -17.03 -1.94 -30.03
N ASN A 145 -18.35 -2.08 -30.08
CA ASN A 145 -19.23 -1.49 -29.09
C ASN A 145 -20.26 -2.46 -28.53
N PHE A 146 -20.30 -3.73 -28.94
CA PHE A 146 -21.19 -4.75 -28.42
C PHE A 146 -22.69 -4.39 -28.51
N ALA A 147 -23.07 -3.46 -29.41
CA ALA A 147 -24.44 -2.98 -29.51
C ALA A 147 -25.44 -4.09 -29.86
N ALA A 148 -25.05 -5.03 -30.74
CA ALA A 148 -25.89 -6.18 -31.07
C ALA A 148 -26.12 -7.12 -29.87
N ALA A 149 -25.09 -7.32 -29.04
CA ALA A 149 -25.19 -8.13 -27.83
C ALA A 149 -26.09 -7.48 -26.78
N TRP A 150 -25.98 -6.16 -26.58
CA TRP A 150 -26.85 -5.43 -25.65
C TRP A 150 -28.29 -5.27 -26.14
N ALA A 151 -28.52 -5.22 -27.46
CA ALA A 151 -29.86 -5.22 -28.03
C ALA A 151 -30.58 -6.58 -27.89
N ALA A 152 -29.82 -7.68 -27.91
CA ALA A 152 -30.33 -9.04 -27.75
C ALA A 152 -30.55 -9.46 -26.29
N ALA A 153 -29.97 -8.75 -25.33
CA ALA A 153 -30.25 -8.93 -23.92
C ALA A 153 -31.60 -8.28 -23.59
N ASP A 154 -32.68 -9.07 -23.52
CA ASP A 154 -34.03 -8.61 -23.16
C ASP A 154 -33.98 -7.68 -21.93
N GLY A 155 -34.24 -6.39 -22.20
CA GLY A 155 -33.77 -5.27 -21.40
C GLY A 155 -34.10 -5.33 -19.91
N VAL A 156 -33.12 -5.74 -19.10
CA VAL A 156 -32.83 -5.20 -17.78
C VAL A 156 -31.31 -5.32 -17.63
N PRO A 157 -30.53 -4.23 -17.48
CA PRO A 157 -29.14 -4.35 -17.05
C PRO A 157 -29.13 -5.22 -15.79
N ALA A 158 -28.23 -6.20 -15.68
CA ALA A 158 -28.08 -6.99 -14.46
C ALA A 158 -28.21 -6.03 -13.25
N ALA A 159 -29.10 -6.36 -12.30
CA ALA A 159 -29.49 -5.46 -11.22
C ALA A 159 -28.29 -4.64 -10.75
N VAL A 160 -28.40 -3.30 -10.80
CA VAL A 160 -27.29 -2.36 -10.50
C VAL A 160 -26.58 -2.89 -9.27
N ARG A 161 -25.31 -3.30 -9.42
CA ARG A 161 -24.58 -3.80 -8.27
C ARG A 161 -24.49 -2.65 -7.27
N PRO A 162 -25.10 -2.79 -6.08
CA PRO A 162 -25.04 -1.73 -5.09
C PRO A 162 -23.59 -1.56 -4.65
N TRP A 163 -23.30 -0.43 -4.00
CA TRP A 163 -22.01 -0.25 -3.34
C TRP A 163 -21.69 -1.49 -2.52
N GLN A 164 -20.63 -2.19 -2.89
CA GLN A 164 -20.13 -3.27 -2.06
C GLN A 164 -19.44 -2.61 -0.88
N HIS A 165 -20.21 -2.37 0.16
CA HIS A 165 -19.68 -2.22 1.50
C HIS A 165 -18.80 -3.45 1.75
N LEU A 166 -17.48 -3.29 1.59
CA LEU A 166 -16.48 -4.16 2.22
C LEU A 166 -16.50 -3.87 3.74
N VAL A 167 -17.70 -3.78 4.32
CA VAL A 167 -17.92 -3.63 5.74
C VAL A 167 -17.75 -5.04 6.28
N PRO A 168 -16.70 -5.29 7.06
CA PRO A 168 -16.55 -6.57 7.72
C PRO A 168 -17.75 -6.74 8.64
N ALA A 169 -18.29 -7.96 8.75
CA ALA A 169 -19.28 -8.25 9.77
C ALA A 169 -18.74 -7.79 11.14
N PRO A 170 -19.57 -7.17 12.01
CA PRO A 170 -19.18 -6.97 13.39
C PRO A 170 -18.95 -8.34 14.02
N VAL A 171 -17.75 -8.56 14.56
CA VAL A 171 -17.37 -9.82 15.22
C VAL A 171 -17.08 -9.49 16.69
N PRO A 172 -17.54 -10.33 17.64
CA PRO A 172 -17.38 -10.05 19.07
C PRO A 172 -15.92 -9.82 19.45
N THR A 173 -15.66 -8.76 20.20
CA THR A 173 -14.38 -8.53 20.85
C THR A 173 -14.15 -9.59 21.92
N LYS A 174 -13.01 -10.30 21.87
CA LYS A 174 -12.58 -11.15 22.98
C LYS A 174 -12.09 -10.29 24.15
N SER A 175 -12.35 -10.77 25.36
CA SER A 175 -12.24 -10.08 26.64
C SER A 175 -10.83 -9.69 27.08
N LYS A 176 -10.81 -8.74 28.04
CA LYS A 176 -9.72 -8.11 28.81
C LYS A 176 -8.72 -9.04 29.56
N GLY A 177 -8.15 -10.04 28.89
CA GLY A 177 -6.91 -10.71 29.33
C GLY A 177 -5.66 -9.99 28.79
N ASN A 178 -4.46 -10.38 29.23
CA ASN A 178 -3.22 -9.93 28.56
C ASN A 178 -3.27 -10.42 27.11
N ARG A 179 -3.29 -9.51 26.13
CA ARG A 179 -3.40 -9.87 24.72
C ARG A 179 -2.16 -10.64 24.30
N ARG A 180 -2.36 -11.74 23.55
CA ARG A 180 -1.27 -12.50 22.93
C ARG A 180 -0.85 -11.84 21.65
N VAL A 181 0.40 -11.40 21.58
CA VAL A 181 0.94 -10.64 20.45
C VAL A 181 2.09 -11.40 19.82
N LEU A 182 1.95 -11.74 18.53
CA LEU A 182 3.06 -12.26 17.74
C LEU A 182 3.90 -11.08 17.23
N PHE A 183 5.18 -11.04 17.59
CA PHE A 183 6.11 -9.99 17.18
C PHE A 183 7.12 -10.52 16.16
N LEU A 184 6.84 -10.28 14.88
CA LEU A 184 7.69 -10.65 13.76
C LEU A 184 8.77 -9.59 13.51
N GLY A 185 10.02 -10.03 13.39
CA GLY A 185 11.19 -9.15 13.26
C GLY A 185 11.74 -8.69 14.61
N ALA A 186 11.51 -9.48 15.67
CA ALA A 186 11.88 -9.14 17.05
C ALA A 186 13.40 -9.08 17.28
N SER A 187 14.22 -9.70 16.41
CA SER A 187 15.69 -9.65 16.49
C SER A 187 16.29 -8.59 15.55
N GLY A 188 15.44 -7.88 14.79
CA GLY A 188 15.86 -6.86 13.83
C GLY A 188 16.35 -5.55 14.46
N LEU A 189 16.57 -4.52 13.64
CA LEU A 189 17.10 -3.22 14.09
C LEU A 189 16.20 -2.49 15.11
N ILE A 190 14.91 -2.81 15.14
CA ILE A 190 13.90 -2.15 15.97
C ILE A 190 13.50 -3.01 17.16
N GLY A 191 13.42 -4.34 16.96
CA GLY A 191 12.87 -5.29 17.93
C GLY A 191 13.46 -5.19 19.34
N PRO A 192 14.79 -5.24 19.51
CA PRO A 192 15.43 -5.16 20.82
C PRO A 192 15.13 -3.89 21.61
N PHE A 193 14.80 -2.79 20.92
CA PHE A 193 14.43 -1.51 21.55
C PHE A 193 12.93 -1.41 21.82
N LEU A 194 12.09 -2.23 21.17
CA LEU A 194 10.66 -2.31 21.43
C LEU A 194 10.31 -3.27 22.56
N THR A 195 10.99 -4.42 22.62
CA THR A 195 10.69 -5.51 23.57
C THR A 195 10.54 -5.05 25.03
N PRO A 196 11.45 -4.22 25.60
CA PRO A 196 11.35 -3.81 27.01
C PRO A 196 10.08 -3.03 27.34
N GLY A 197 9.51 -2.30 26.37
CA GLY A 197 8.28 -1.53 26.56
C GLY A 197 6.99 -2.35 26.45
N LEU A 198 7.09 -3.62 26.05
CA LEU A 198 5.95 -4.46 25.69
C LEU A 198 5.86 -5.75 26.53
N GLU A 199 6.98 -6.36 26.92
CA GLU A 199 7.03 -7.66 27.60
C GLU A 199 6.27 -7.72 28.94
N GLY A 200 6.14 -6.58 29.64
CA GLY A 200 5.38 -6.49 30.89
C GLY A 200 3.87 -6.26 30.71
N GLN A 201 3.41 -5.97 29.49
CA GLN A 201 2.03 -5.57 29.19
C GLN A 201 1.29 -6.54 28.27
N TYR A 202 2.01 -7.40 27.56
CA TYR A 202 1.46 -8.33 26.59
C TYR A 202 2.10 -9.71 26.76
N ASP A 203 1.35 -10.76 26.42
CA ASP A 203 1.92 -12.11 26.27
C ASP A 203 2.59 -12.18 24.89
N LEU A 204 3.91 -11.95 24.86
CA LEU A 204 4.66 -11.66 23.64
C LEU A 204 5.38 -12.90 23.11
N THR A 205 4.99 -13.37 21.94
CA THR A 205 5.75 -14.36 21.17
C THR A 205 6.68 -13.63 20.22
N MET A 206 7.97 -13.59 20.54
CA MET A 206 8.98 -13.00 19.66
C MET A 206 9.37 -13.99 18.57
N ALA A 207 9.45 -13.52 17.33
CA ALA A 207 9.71 -14.35 16.16
C ALA A 207 10.66 -13.65 15.17
N ASP A 208 11.66 -14.39 14.70
CA ASP A 208 12.67 -13.91 13.74
C ASP A 208 13.42 -15.11 13.13
N VAL A 209 14.13 -14.89 12.02
CA VAL A 209 15.07 -15.88 11.44
C VAL A 209 16.45 -15.85 12.14
N LYS A 210 16.67 -14.86 13.01
CA LYS A 210 17.91 -14.69 13.80
C LYS A 210 17.62 -14.80 15.29
N PRO A 211 18.58 -15.30 16.10
CA PRO A 211 18.47 -15.24 17.56
C PRO A 211 18.36 -13.79 18.04
N HIS A 212 17.67 -13.57 19.16
CA HIS A 212 17.58 -12.25 19.76
C HIS A 212 18.97 -11.79 20.25
N PRO A 213 19.41 -10.54 19.98
CA PRO A 213 20.74 -10.07 20.38
C PRO A 213 20.96 -10.07 21.90
N ASN A 214 19.89 -9.93 22.68
CA ASN A 214 19.95 -9.98 24.15
C ASN A 214 19.73 -11.40 24.73
N GLY A 215 19.71 -12.46 23.89
CA GLY A 215 19.54 -13.84 24.34
C GLY A 215 18.12 -14.22 24.78
N LEU A 216 17.11 -13.40 24.47
CA LEU A 216 15.71 -13.70 24.75
C LEU A 216 15.19 -14.85 23.84
N PRO A 217 14.23 -15.66 24.30
CA PRO A 217 13.62 -16.71 23.49
C PRO A 217 12.94 -16.14 22.24
N VAL A 218 13.24 -16.70 21.07
CA VAL A 218 12.64 -16.31 19.79
C VAL A 218 12.27 -17.55 19.00
N GLU A 219 11.05 -17.59 18.49
CA GLU A 219 10.61 -18.60 17.54
C GLU A 219 11.25 -18.37 16.17
N GLN A 220 11.76 -19.44 15.56
CA GLN A 220 12.34 -19.39 14.23
C GLN A 220 11.22 -19.29 13.18
N VAL A 221 11.02 -18.09 12.63
CA VAL A 221 9.95 -17.81 11.66
C VAL A 221 10.50 -17.08 10.45
N ASP A 222 10.40 -17.70 9.28
CA ASP A 222 10.66 -17.05 7.99
C ASP A 222 9.34 -16.54 7.40
N VAL A 223 9.20 -15.21 7.35
CA VAL A 223 7.97 -14.57 6.82
C VAL A 223 7.74 -14.81 5.32
N THR A 224 8.75 -15.27 4.59
CA THR A 224 8.59 -15.63 3.17
C THR A 224 7.83 -16.94 2.98
N ASP A 225 7.77 -17.78 4.01
CA ASP A 225 6.98 -19.01 4.07
C ASP A 225 5.63 -18.77 4.76
N TYR A 226 4.55 -18.99 4.00
CA TYR A 226 3.19 -18.79 4.50
C TYR A 226 2.83 -19.77 5.63
N GLU A 227 3.22 -21.04 5.53
CA GLU A 227 2.86 -22.04 6.53
C GLU A 227 3.58 -21.78 7.86
N CYS A 228 4.81 -21.28 7.77
CA CYS A 228 5.59 -20.84 8.92
C CYS A 228 4.89 -19.69 9.66
N VAL A 229 4.48 -18.64 8.93
CA VAL A 229 3.74 -17.50 9.49
C VAL A 229 2.39 -17.92 10.06
N LEU A 230 1.64 -18.75 9.33
CA LEU A 230 0.33 -19.23 9.75
C LEU A 230 0.44 -20.00 11.07
N LYS A 231 1.40 -20.92 11.18
CA LYS A 231 1.63 -21.69 12.40
C LYS A 231 2.01 -20.80 13.58
N ALA A 232 2.95 -19.87 13.39
CA ALA A 232 3.37 -18.93 14.43
C ALA A 232 2.23 -18.02 14.89
N ALA A 233 1.33 -17.63 13.99
CA ALA A 233 0.19 -16.76 14.31
C ALA A 233 -0.96 -17.48 15.04
N GLN A 234 -0.99 -18.82 15.08
CA GLN A 234 -2.06 -19.56 15.75
C GLN A 234 -2.17 -19.18 17.22
N GLY A 235 -3.40 -18.92 17.68
CA GLY A 235 -3.68 -18.59 19.07
C GLY A 235 -3.38 -17.13 19.47
N HIS A 236 -2.85 -16.29 18.58
CA HIS A 236 -2.57 -14.89 18.89
C HIS A 236 -3.79 -13.99 18.63
N ASP A 237 -3.86 -12.86 19.34
CA ASP A 237 -4.91 -11.85 19.22
C ASP A 237 -4.50 -10.69 18.29
N ALA A 238 -3.18 -10.45 18.16
CA ALA A 238 -2.60 -9.43 17.30
C ALA A 238 -1.25 -9.86 16.71
N ILE A 239 -0.87 -9.25 15.58
CA ILE A 239 0.47 -9.40 14.98
C ILE A 239 1.14 -8.03 14.89
N MET A 240 2.39 -7.93 15.30
CA MET A 240 3.28 -6.81 15.02
C MET A 240 4.29 -7.23 13.95
N ASN A 241 4.25 -6.58 12.78
CA ASN A 241 5.16 -6.86 11.68
C ASN A 241 6.22 -5.76 11.52
N TYR A 242 7.43 -6.06 12.00
CA TYR A 242 8.63 -5.22 11.85
C TYR A 242 9.71 -5.91 11.01
N THR A 243 9.34 -6.96 10.27
CA THR A 243 10.26 -7.60 9.34
C THR A 243 10.68 -6.64 8.23
N VAL A 244 11.97 -6.68 7.90
CA VAL A 244 12.54 -5.77 6.91
C VAL A 244 13.86 -6.30 6.34
N VAL A 245 14.03 -6.11 5.04
CA VAL A 245 15.32 -6.15 4.35
C VAL A 245 15.49 -4.85 3.58
N ARG A 246 16.62 -4.15 3.81
CA ARG A 246 16.91 -2.84 3.20
C ARG A 246 17.96 -2.89 2.11
N GLY A 247 18.99 -3.72 2.29
CA GLY A 247 20.22 -3.68 1.50
C GLY A 247 20.29 -4.65 0.33
N ASP A 248 19.29 -5.53 0.16
CA ASP A 248 19.27 -6.55 -0.89
C ASP A 248 18.03 -6.38 -1.77
N ALA A 249 18.24 -6.32 -3.09
CA ALA A 249 17.19 -6.05 -4.05
C ALA A 249 16.13 -7.16 -4.07
N ASP A 250 16.53 -8.41 -4.28
CA ASP A 250 15.61 -9.53 -4.47
C ASP A 250 14.97 -9.96 -3.15
N LEU A 251 15.79 -10.08 -2.11
CA LEU A 251 15.32 -10.46 -0.79
C LEU A 251 14.37 -9.41 -0.20
N SER A 252 14.50 -8.12 -0.56
CA SER A 252 13.53 -7.10 -0.13
C SER A 252 12.13 -7.35 -0.69
N PHE A 253 11.97 -7.87 -1.92
CA PHE A 253 10.65 -8.26 -2.43
C PHE A 253 10.10 -9.47 -1.68
N HIS A 254 10.94 -10.46 -1.39
CA HIS A 254 10.52 -11.65 -0.65
C HIS A 254 10.10 -11.31 0.79
N VAL A 255 10.91 -10.54 1.53
CA VAL A 255 10.62 -10.22 2.92
C VAL A 255 9.59 -9.11 3.04
N ASN A 256 9.80 -7.96 2.42
CA ASN A 256 8.97 -6.79 2.66
C ASN A 256 7.59 -6.91 1.98
N VAL A 257 7.53 -7.45 0.76
CA VAL A 257 6.27 -7.55 -0.02
C VAL A 257 5.58 -8.88 0.25
N ARG A 258 6.24 -10.00 -0.06
CA ARG A 258 5.64 -11.34 0.15
C ARG A 258 5.47 -11.66 1.64
N GLY A 259 6.38 -11.22 2.51
CA GLY A 259 6.21 -11.37 3.96
C GLY A 259 5.00 -10.62 4.49
N ALA A 260 4.80 -9.35 4.11
CA ALA A 260 3.59 -8.62 4.47
C ALA A 260 2.31 -9.29 3.92
N TRP A 261 2.35 -9.80 2.70
CA TRP A 261 1.25 -10.58 2.13
C TRP A 261 0.93 -11.84 2.92
N ASN A 262 1.95 -12.62 3.32
CA ASN A 262 1.78 -13.81 4.14
C ASN A 262 1.21 -13.47 5.53
N VAL A 263 1.69 -12.39 6.17
CA VAL A 263 1.17 -11.90 7.44
C VAL A 263 -0.31 -11.56 7.36
N MET A 264 -0.70 -10.77 6.35
CA MET A 264 -2.10 -10.38 6.19
C MET A 264 -2.99 -11.57 5.81
N ARG A 265 -2.49 -12.52 5.01
CA ARG A 265 -3.18 -13.78 4.70
C ARG A 265 -3.38 -14.65 5.95
N ALA A 266 -2.36 -14.80 6.77
CA ALA A 266 -2.44 -15.57 8.01
C ALA A 266 -3.43 -14.91 8.99
N ALA A 267 -3.38 -13.58 9.12
CA ALA A 267 -4.33 -12.83 9.93
C ALA A 267 -5.78 -13.05 9.46
N ALA A 268 -6.03 -12.95 8.15
CA ALA A 268 -7.35 -13.22 7.57
C ALA A 268 -7.79 -14.69 7.80
N ALA A 269 -6.91 -15.66 7.57
CA ALA A 269 -7.22 -17.08 7.73
C ALA A 269 -7.53 -17.49 9.18
N LEU A 270 -6.87 -16.86 10.15
CA LEU A 270 -7.04 -17.14 11.58
C LEU A 270 -8.07 -16.22 12.27
N GLY A 271 -8.63 -15.23 11.54
CA GLY A 271 -9.55 -14.25 12.10
C GLY A 271 -8.89 -13.25 13.06
N ILE A 272 -7.57 -13.03 12.95
CA ILE A 272 -6.84 -12.02 13.73
C ILE A 272 -7.23 -10.64 13.22
N ARG A 273 -7.74 -9.79 14.13
CA ARG A 273 -8.34 -8.49 13.79
C ARG A 273 -7.40 -7.30 13.95
N LYS A 274 -6.17 -7.54 14.39
CA LYS A 274 -5.18 -6.49 14.67
C LYS A 274 -3.84 -6.84 14.06
N VAL A 275 -3.37 -6.01 13.13
CA VAL A 275 -2.01 -6.10 12.58
C VAL A 275 -1.37 -4.72 12.66
N LEU A 276 -0.36 -4.56 13.48
CA LEU A 276 0.48 -3.36 13.49
C LEU A 276 1.58 -3.53 12.45
N HIS A 277 1.67 -2.62 11.49
CA HIS A 277 2.69 -2.62 10.44
C HIS A 277 3.55 -1.35 10.52
N SER A 278 4.69 -1.37 9.85
CA SER A 278 5.60 -0.21 9.79
C SER A 278 6.14 0.03 8.38
N GLY A 279 6.54 1.25 8.09
CA GLY A 279 7.17 1.67 6.85
C GLY A 279 8.01 2.94 7.04
N PRO A 280 8.90 3.25 6.09
CA PRO A 280 9.52 4.56 6.05
C PRO A 280 8.49 5.60 5.64
N GLU A 281 8.72 6.83 6.08
CA GLU A 281 8.07 7.96 5.45
C GLU A 281 8.68 8.18 4.06
N CYS A 282 7.82 8.45 3.07
CA CYS A 282 8.18 8.49 1.65
C CYS A 282 8.04 9.89 1.03
N VAL A 283 8.26 10.94 1.84
CA VAL A 283 8.30 12.33 1.38
C VAL A 283 9.57 12.59 0.55
N ARG A 284 9.40 13.19 -0.64
CA ARG A 284 10.51 13.68 -1.49
C ARG A 284 10.79 15.16 -1.31
N GLY A 285 11.94 15.60 -1.81
CA GLY A 285 12.38 17.00 -1.74
C GLY A 285 11.45 18.06 -2.36
N HIS A 286 10.40 17.67 -3.10
CA HIS A 286 9.36 18.62 -3.52
C HIS A 286 8.67 19.30 -2.34
N TYR A 287 8.67 18.66 -1.17
CA TYR A 287 8.12 19.20 0.08
C TYR A 287 9.19 19.87 0.96
N ASP A 288 10.40 20.09 0.46
CA ASP A 288 11.49 20.64 1.27
C ASP A 288 11.18 22.04 1.80
N HIS A 289 10.38 22.80 1.06
CA HIS A 289 9.94 24.16 1.39
C HIS A 289 8.57 24.22 2.09
N ALA A 290 7.90 23.09 2.28
CA ALA A 290 6.58 23.02 2.93
C ALA A 290 6.71 22.82 4.44
N PHE A 291 5.66 23.23 5.17
CA PHE A 291 5.48 23.05 6.61
C PHE A 291 4.10 22.45 6.89
N ASP A 292 3.86 21.98 8.12
CA ASP A 292 2.61 21.33 8.54
C ASP A 292 2.20 20.15 7.63
N ILE A 293 3.19 19.37 7.19
CA ILE A 293 3.00 18.21 6.32
C ILE A 293 2.43 17.05 7.15
N ASP A 294 1.12 16.79 7.03
CA ASP A 294 0.45 15.62 7.62
C ASP A 294 0.48 14.40 6.67
N ASN A 295 -0.15 14.48 5.50
CA ASN A 295 -0.33 13.31 4.63
C ASN A 295 -0.05 13.63 3.17
N PRO A 296 1.23 13.84 2.81
CA PRO A 296 1.61 14.09 1.44
C PRO A 296 1.42 12.83 0.59
N PRO A 297 1.14 12.97 -0.72
CA PRO A 297 1.17 11.86 -1.66
C PRO A 297 2.48 11.06 -1.60
N ASP A 298 2.34 9.73 -1.53
CA ASP A 298 3.46 8.79 -1.52
C ASP A 298 4.41 8.95 -2.72
N ALA A 299 5.70 9.04 -2.43
CA ALA A 299 6.75 9.13 -3.43
C ALA A 299 8.01 8.33 -3.06
N PRO A 300 7.90 7.00 -2.86
CA PRO A 300 8.99 6.15 -2.33
C PRO A 300 10.22 6.03 -3.23
N GLY A 301 10.10 6.40 -4.52
CA GLY A 301 11.17 6.16 -5.49
C GLY A 301 11.23 4.72 -5.98
N SER A 302 12.11 4.54 -6.96
CA SER A 302 12.42 3.26 -7.62
C SER A 302 13.49 2.45 -6.89
N GLY A 303 13.98 2.94 -5.74
CA GLY A 303 14.88 2.20 -4.86
C GLY A 303 14.16 1.05 -4.16
N TYR A 304 14.83 -0.10 -4.05
CA TYR A 304 14.22 -1.36 -3.60
C TYR A 304 13.53 -1.26 -2.24
N TYR A 305 14.17 -0.65 -1.24
CA TYR A 305 13.59 -0.50 0.10
C TYR A 305 12.30 0.32 0.09
N GLY A 306 12.34 1.54 -0.46
CA GLY A 306 11.18 2.43 -0.52
C GLY A 306 10.03 1.81 -1.31
N THR A 307 10.32 1.29 -2.52
CA THR A 307 9.32 0.61 -3.36
C THR A 307 8.68 -0.55 -2.61
N THR A 308 9.47 -1.49 -2.06
CA THR A 308 8.92 -2.71 -1.44
C THR A 308 8.14 -2.41 -0.16
N LYS A 309 8.52 -1.39 0.63
CA LYS A 309 7.72 -0.98 1.78
C LYS A 309 6.43 -0.28 1.37
N MET A 310 6.42 0.55 0.33
CA MET A 310 5.18 1.09 -0.22
C MET A 310 4.24 -0.02 -0.70
N LEU A 311 4.75 -1.01 -1.44
CA LEU A 311 3.95 -2.17 -1.87
C LEU A 311 3.40 -2.96 -0.66
N SER A 312 4.20 -3.14 0.39
CA SER A 312 3.77 -3.81 1.62
C SER A 312 2.60 -3.10 2.31
N ARG A 313 2.63 -1.75 2.36
CA ARG A 313 1.56 -0.93 2.94
C ARG A 313 0.27 -1.04 2.14
N GLU A 314 0.37 -1.05 0.81
CA GLU A 314 -0.79 -1.23 -0.06
C GLU A 314 -1.44 -2.62 0.13
N ILE A 315 -0.64 -3.67 0.27
CA ILE A 315 -1.15 -5.00 0.61
C ILE A 315 -1.89 -4.98 1.94
N CYS A 316 -1.30 -4.37 2.97
CA CYS A 316 -1.94 -4.19 4.28
C CYS A 316 -3.27 -3.44 4.16
N ARG A 317 -3.32 -2.34 3.41
CA ARG A 317 -4.53 -1.55 3.17
C ARG A 317 -5.63 -2.36 2.47
N ILE A 318 -5.27 -3.14 1.45
CA ILE A 318 -6.20 -3.99 0.70
C ILE A 318 -6.80 -5.06 1.61
N TYR A 319 -5.98 -5.76 2.38
CA TYR A 319 -6.44 -6.82 3.29
C TYR A 319 -7.22 -6.27 4.48
N ALA A 320 -6.79 -5.13 5.05
CA ALA A 320 -7.50 -4.44 6.12
C ALA A 320 -8.94 -4.11 5.71
N ARG A 321 -9.12 -3.50 4.53
CA ARG A 321 -10.44 -3.19 3.99
C ARG A 321 -11.24 -4.46 3.67
N THR A 322 -10.61 -5.47 3.06
CA THR A 322 -11.31 -6.68 2.58
C THR A 322 -11.76 -7.59 3.73
N TYR A 323 -10.96 -7.73 4.78
CA TYR A 323 -11.19 -8.70 5.87
C TYR A 323 -11.48 -8.04 7.22
N GLY A 324 -11.49 -6.71 7.31
CA GLY A 324 -11.75 -5.99 8.56
C GLY A 324 -10.63 -6.06 9.57
N ILE A 325 -9.40 -6.19 9.11
CA ILE A 325 -8.22 -6.22 9.97
C ILE A 325 -7.86 -4.78 10.28
N VAL A 326 -7.95 -4.38 11.56
CA VAL A 326 -7.57 -3.03 11.97
C VAL A 326 -6.04 -2.93 11.93
N THR A 327 -5.55 -2.14 10.99
CA THR A 327 -4.13 -2.03 10.65
C THR A 327 -3.61 -0.60 10.76
N PRO A 328 -3.15 -0.20 11.97
CA PRO A 328 -2.29 0.97 12.11
C PRO A 328 -0.96 0.71 11.40
N CYS A 329 -0.51 1.66 10.59
CA CYS A 329 0.79 1.59 9.92
C CYS A 329 1.66 2.79 10.34
N PHE A 330 2.79 2.54 11.00
CA PHE A 330 3.70 3.58 11.45
C PHE A 330 4.68 3.99 10.37
N LEU A 331 4.78 5.30 10.12
CA LEU A 331 5.71 5.91 9.17
C LEU A 331 6.80 6.67 9.92
N PHE A 332 8.01 6.14 9.91
CA PHE A 332 9.19 6.78 10.50
C PHE A 332 10.49 6.33 9.81
N ASN A 333 11.51 7.18 9.85
CA ASN A 333 12.78 6.96 9.15
C ASN A 333 13.94 6.59 10.10
N GLY A 334 13.90 7.10 11.33
CA GLY A 334 14.93 6.88 12.34
C GLY A 334 14.35 6.40 13.66
N LEU A 335 15.11 5.55 14.36
CA LEU A 335 14.84 5.12 15.72
C LEU A 335 16.09 5.31 16.55
N GLU A 336 16.04 6.15 17.58
CA GLU A 336 17.21 6.57 18.34
C GLU A 336 16.97 6.51 19.85
N ALA A 337 18.07 6.47 20.62
CA ALA A 337 18.00 6.67 22.06
C ALA A 337 17.56 8.10 22.36
N ALA A 338 16.90 8.28 23.50
CA ALA A 338 16.67 9.59 24.09
C ALA A 338 17.98 10.42 24.15
N PRO A 339 18.00 11.67 23.63
CA PRO A 339 19.17 12.53 23.77
C PRO A 339 19.46 12.81 25.24
N THR A 340 20.71 12.65 25.65
CA THR A 340 21.18 12.93 27.02
C THR A 340 21.91 14.26 27.15
N GLN A 341 22.26 14.89 26.03
CA GLN A 341 22.99 16.15 25.96
C GLN A 341 22.35 17.07 24.91
N ALA A 342 22.59 18.38 25.06
CA ALA A 342 22.17 19.37 24.09
C ALA A 342 22.83 19.11 22.72
N GLN A 343 22.02 19.07 21.68
CA GLN A 343 22.44 18.94 20.29
C GLN A 343 22.67 20.33 19.72
N THR A 344 23.92 20.64 19.37
CA THR A 344 24.31 21.90 18.73
C THR A 344 24.83 21.60 17.32
N GLN A 345 24.65 22.53 16.40
CA GLN A 345 25.14 22.45 15.00
C GLN A 345 24.52 21.36 14.10
N THR A 346 23.43 20.71 14.54
CA THR A 346 22.66 19.77 13.71
C THR A 346 21.20 20.18 13.67
N ASP A 347 20.57 20.04 12.51
CA ASP A 347 19.12 20.22 12.36
C ASP A 347 18.39 18.96 12.85
N PHE A 348 17.07 19.06 13.06
CA PHE A 348 16.27 17.89 13.45
C PHE A 348 16.33 16.80 12.36
N LYS A 349 16.37 15.54 12.78
CA LYS A 349 16.32 14.41 11.84
C LYS A 349 14.87 14.16 11.43
N PRO A 350 14.52 14.23 10.12
CA PRO A 350 13.16 14.00 9.67
C PRO A 350 12.64 12.61 10.07
N PHE A 351 11.43 12.57 10.63
CA PHE A 351 10.76 11.32 11.00
C PHE A 351 11.58 10.41 11.92
N THR A 352 12.32 10.99 12.87
CA THR A 352 13.02 10.24 13.92
C THR A 352 12.17 10.17 15.18
N ILE A 353 11.99 8.96 15.70
CA ILE A 353 11.29 8.66 16.95
C ILE A 353 12.28 8.07 17.96
N VAL A 354 12.13 8.42 19.24
CA VAL A 354 12.91 7.82 20.32
C VAL A 354 12.30 6.49 20.76
N TRP A 355 13.11 5.61 21.37
CA TRP A 355 12.68 4.26 21.77
C TRP A 355 11.40 4.25 22.61
N GLU A 356 11.34 5.06 23.66
CA GLU A 356 10.24 5.11 24.62
C GLU A 356 8.93 5.60 23.98
N ASP A 357 9.03 6.54 23.04
CA ASP A 357 7.88 7.06 22.30
C ASP A 357 7.33 6.02 21.32
N LEU A 358 8.21 5.26 20.64
CA LEU A 358 7.76 4.19 19.75
C LEU A 358 7.10 3.05 20.54
N GLN A 359 7.64 2.69 21.71
CA GLN A 359 7.01 1.75 22.63
C GLN A 359 5.63 2.25 23.06
N HIS A 360 5.50 3.55 23.37
CA HIS A 360 4.22 4.16 23.72
C HIS A 360 3.22 4.11 22.56
N ALA A 361 3.63 4.47 21.35
CA ALA A 361 2.80 4.40 20.16
C ALA A 361 2.32 2.97 19.89
N CYS A 362 3.20 1.96 20.04
CA CYS A 362 2.83 0.55 19.87
C CYS A 362 1.69 0.13 20.82
N ARG A 363 1.76 0.54 22.09
CA ARG A 363 0.70 0.25 23.07
C ARG A 363 -0.63 0.86 22.66
N LEU A 364 -0.64 2.13 22.25
CA LEU A 364 -1.85 2.81 21.77
C LEU A 364 -2.43 2.11 20.53
N ALA A 365 -1.58 1.75 19.57
CA ALA A 365 -2.00 1.09 18.34
C ALA A 365 -2.45 -0.37 18.53
N LEU A 366 -1.93 -1.07 19.52
CA LEU A 366 -2.44 -2.38 19.91
C LEU A 366 -3.84 -2.24 20.53
N GLU A 367 -4.08 -1.21 21.35
CA GLU A 367 -5.36 -1.02 22.02
C GLU A 367 -6.46 -0.39 21.15
N ILE A 368 -6.14 0.33 20.07
CA ILE A 368 -7.16 0.97 19.21
C ILE A 368 -8.17 -0.04 18.65
N GLU A 369 -9.46 0.24 18.75
CA GLU A 369 -10.51 -0.71 18.37
C GLU A 369 -10.92 -0.61 16.90
N ALA A 370 -10.83 0.57 16.30
CA ALA A 370 -11.28 0.81 14.93
C ALA A 370 -10.46 1.92 14.24
N LEU A 371 -10.42 1.84 12.91
CA LEU A 371 -9.85 2.85 12.02
C LEU A 371 -10.81 3.05 10.85
N ALA A 372 -10.75 4.23 10.20
CA ALA A 372 -11.43 4.43 8.93
C ALA A 372 -10.92 3.41 7.90
N ASP A 373 -11.83 2.73 7.18
CA ASP A 373 -11.52 1.62 6.26
C ASP A 373 -10.64 0.50 6.86
N ASN A 374 -10.55 0.42 8.19
CA ASN A 374 -9.66 -0.46 8.96
C ASN A 374 -8.15 -0.23 8.71
N TYR A 375 -7.72 0.82 8.03
CA TYR A 375 -6.30 1.08 7.77
C TYR A 375 -5.98 2.56 7.88
N GLU A 376 -4.91 2.89 8.59
CA GLU A 376 -4.45 4.28 8.70
C GLU A 376 -2.92 4.33 8.80
N GLU A 377 -2.34 5.32 8.12
CA GLU A 377 -0.91 5.62 8.20
C GLU A 377 -0.66 6.76 9.18
N PHE A 378 0.33 6.60 10.04
CA PHE A 378 0.67 7.55 11.09
C PHE A 378 2.12 7.99 10.95
N ASN A 379 2.34 9.26 10.64
CA ASN A 379 3.63 9.91 10.84
C ASN A 379 3.99 9.79 12.32
N LEU A 380 5.16 9.22 12.60
CA LEU A 380 5.68 9.09 13.94
C LEU A 380 7.05 9.76 14.04
N HIS A 381 7.14 10.73 14.94
CA HIS A 381 8.39 11.31 15.40
C HIS A 381 8.23 11.90 16.80
N SER A 382 9.36 12.06 17.48
CA SER A 382 9.43 12.60 18.85
C SER A 382 9.63 14.11 18.89
N HIS A 383 10.24 14.66 17.83
CA HIS A 383 10.62 16.06 17.78
C HIS A 383 9.50 16.89 17.14
N VAL A 384 8.58 17.41 17.94
CA VAL A 384 7.42 18.20 17.44
C VAL A 384 7.75 19.67 17.18
N GLY A 385 8.77 20.23 17.84
CA GLY A 385 9.14 21.66 17.74
C GLY A 385 9.66 22.13 16.38
N GLN A 386 9.84 21.22 15.41
CA GLN A 386 10.30 21.54 14.06
C GLN A 386 9.21 22.12 13.14
N GLY A 387 7.92 21.87 13.43
CA GLY A 387 6.77 22.45 12.71
C GLY A 387 6.63 22.11 11.22
N LYS A 388 7.51 21.28 10.65
CA LYS A 388 7.47 20.89 9.24
C LYS A 388 6.68 19.61 9.00
N PHE A 389 6.88 18.59 9.80
CA PHE A 389 6.09 17.34 9.75
C PHE A 389 5.09 17.29 10.91
N SER A 390 3.86 16.92 10.60
CA SER A 390 2.78 16.83 11.58
C SER A 390 2.58 15.40 12.06
N ILE A 391 2.26 15.27 13.36
CA ILE A 391 1.75 14.03 13.99
C ILE A 391 0.28 14.17 14.39
N GLU A 392 -0.43 15.20 13.91
CA GLU A 392 -1.81 15.52 14.31
C GLU A 392 -2.75 14.32 14.15
N ARG A 393 -2.56 13.52 13.10
CA ARG A 393 -3.34 12.30 12.91
C ARG A 393 -3.09 11.26 14.01
N ALA A 394 -1.84 11.06 14.42
CA ALA A 394 -1.49 10.16 15.51
C ALA A 394 -2.05 10.68 16.85
N GLN A 395 -1.98 12.00 17.09
CA GLN A 395 -2.59 12.64 18.26
C GLN A 395 -4.11 12.42 18.29
N ARG A 396 -4.81 12.74 17.20
CA ARG A 396 -6.27 12.71 17.12
C ARG A 396 -6.85 11.30 17.16
N ILE A 397 -6.21 10.32 16.51
CA ILE A 397 -6.77 8.97 16.34
C ILE A 397 -6.22 7.99 17.38
N LEU A 398 -4.91 8.03 17.67
CA LEU A 398 -4.28 7.13 18.65
C LEU A 398 -4.22 7.72 20.06
N GLY A 399 -4.37 9.04 20.20
CA GLY A 399 -4.04 9.74 21.45
C GLY A 399 -2.52 9.79 21.69
N TYR A 400 -1.71 9.65 20.64
CA TYR A 400 -0.26 9.62 20.76
C TYR A 400 0.30 11.03 21.01
N GLU A 401 1.02 11.18 22.12
CA GLU A 401 1.88 12.32 22.40
C GLU A 401 3.29 11.79 22.73
N PRO A 402 4.38 12.47 22.30
CA PRO A 402 5.71 12.16 22.80
C PRO A 402 5.73 12.15 24.33
N THR A 403 6.43 11.18 24.93
CA THR A 403 6.47 10.97 26.39
C THR A 403 7.01 12.18 27.16
N GLN A 404 7.77 13.05 26.48
CA GLN A 404 8.13 14.37 26.96
C GLN A 404 8.47 15.30 25.79
N ASP A 405 8.63 16.59 26.09
CA ASP A 405 9.14 17.55 25.12
C ASP A 405 10.64 17.36 24.87
N TRP A 406 10.96 16.70 23.76
CA TRP A 406 12.33 16.48 23.30
C TRP A 406 12.95 17.70 22.63
N SER A 407 12.17 18.73 22.27
CA SER A 407 12.69 19.93 21.61
C SER A 407 13.65 20.72 22.50
N ARG A 408 13.54 20.58 23.83
CA ARG A 408 14.45 21.21 24.79
C ARG A 408 15.94 20.85 24.60
N PHE A 409 16.23 19.72 23.95
CA PHE A 409 17.60 19.27 23.64
C PHE A 409 18.14 19.84 22.33
N TYR A 410 17.29 20.44 21.50
CA TYR A 410 17.65 21.02 20.19
C TYR A 410 17.41 22.52 20.26
N ARG A 411 18.46 23.30 20.54
CA ARG A 411 18.40 24.77 20.48
C ARG A 411 19.16 25.25 19.26
N ARG A 412 18.49 26.04 18.42
CA ARG A 412 19.21 26.83 17.39
C ARG A 412 20.11 27.84 18.13
N PRO A 413 21.40 27.93 17.81
CA PRO A 413 22.23 29.04 18.28
C PRO A 413 21.54 30.34 17.83
N THR A 414 21.27 31.22 18.79
CA THR A 414 20.78 32.57 18.52
C THR A 414 21.84 33.44 17.86
#